data_AF-A0A9Q4XXP2-F1
#
_entry.id   AF-A0A9Q4XXP2-F1
#
_cell.length_a   1.000
_cell.length_b   1.000
_cell.length_c   1.000
_cell.angle_alpha   90.00
_cell.angle_beta   90.00
_cell.angle_gamma   90.00
#
_symmetry.space_group_name_H-M   'P 1'
#
loop_
_entity.id
_entity.type
_entity.pdbx_description
1 polymer ?
#
loop_
_entity_poly.entity_id
_entity_poly.type
_entity_poly.pdbx_seq_one_letter_code
_entity_poly.pdbx_strand_id
1 'polypeptide(L)'
;MKFYYENNMGDTGVFQEDNIVKAIYTAWNIEADLYIYTDRSWQMVFAPYGDNEYNSELLEEYGYKMIDGDKYRQIIDIKSNKIVKYDWSEVRQLV
;
A
#
# COMPACT_ATOMS: atom_id res chain seq x y z
N MET A 1 -7.57 3.80 10.42
CA MET A 1 -8.36 3.06 9.39
C MET A 1 -8.22 1.55 9.63
N LYS A 2 -9.10 0.71 9.04
CA LYS A 2 -8.95 -0.76 9.10
C LYS A 2 -8.51 -1.27 7.75
N PHE A 3 -7.34 -1.89 7.70
CA PHE A 3 -6.83 -2.53 6.50
C PHE A 3 -6.79 -4.03 6.68
N TYR A 4 -7.21 -4.77 5.66
CA TYR A 4 -7.09 -6.22 5.58
C TYR A 4 -5.99 -6.56 4.57
N TYR A 5 -5.21 -7.59 4.84
CA TYR A 5 -4.21 -8.10 3.89
C TYR A 5 -4.38 -9.58 3.64
N GLU A 6 -3.94 -10.03 2.47
CA GLU A 6 -3.85 -11.43 2.07
C GLU A 6 -2.59 -11.63 1.22
N ASN A 7 -1.70 -12.53 1.64
CA ASN A 7 -0.50 -12.86 0.87
C ASN A 7 -0.72 -14.07 -0.04
N ASN A 8 0.25 -14.34 -0.91
CA ASN A 8 0.20 -15.46 -1.86
C ASN A 8 0.22 -16.87 -1.20
N MET A 9 0.52 -16.96 0.10
CA MET A 9 0.47 -18.20 0.89
C MET A 9 -0.90 -18.42 1.55
N GLY A 10 -1.81 -17.45 1.45
CA GLY A 10 -3.12 -17.46 2.11
C GLY A 10 -3.08 -16.97 3.57
N ASP A 11 -1.97 -16.39 4.02
CA ASP A 11 -1.93 -15.71 5.31
C ASP A 11 -2.70 -14.40 5.23
N THR A 12 -3.51 -14.16 6.25
CA THR A 12 -4.39 -13.00 6.31
C THR A 12 -4.31 -12.31 7.65
N GLY A 13 -4.68 -11.03 7.69
CA GLY A 13 -4.72 -10.28 8.93
C GLY A 13 -5.23 -8.87 8.75
N VAL A 14 -5.18 -8.09 9.82
CA VAL A 14 -5.67 -6.72 9.84
C VAL A 14 -4.62 -5.79 10.43
N PHE A 15 -4.36 -4.67 9.75
CA PHE A 15 -3.58 -3.56 10.28
C PHE A 15 -4.50 -2.50 10.88
N GLN A 16 -4.13 -2.02 12.07
CA GLN A 16 -4.66 -0.78 12.62
C GLN A 16 -3.65 0.32 12.31
N GLU A 17 -3.84 0.98 11.18
CA GLU A 17 -3.02 2.13 10.78
C GLU A 17 -3.90 3.29 10.35
N ASP A 18 -3.45 4.51 10.62
CA ASP A 18 -4.17 5.73 10.25
C ASP A 18 -3.64 6.36 8.98
N ASN A 19 -2.55 5.82 8.43
CA ASN A 19 -1.94 6.29 7.20
C ASN A 19 -1.91 5.17 6.15
N ILE A 20 -2.59 5.40 5.02
CA ILE A 20 -2.67 4.43 3.91
C ILE A 20 -1.30 4.09 3.33
N VAL A 21 -0.40 5.06 3.21
CA VAL A 21 0.95 4.83 2.67
C VAL A 21 1.74 3.92 3.60
N LYS A 22 1.65 4.12 4.92
CA LYS A 22 2.27 3.22 5.89
C LYS A 22 1.72 1.79 5.82
N ALA A 23 0.40 1.65 5.64
CA ALA A 23 -0.24 0.35 5.45
C ALA A 23 0.25 -0.34 4.16
N ILE A 24 0.42 0.41 3.06
CA ILE A 24 0.98 -0.08 1.79
C ILE A 24 2.41 -0.57 2.00
N TYR A 25 3.29 0.22 2.63
CA TYR A 25 4.65 -0.21 2.95
C TYR A 25 4.66 -1.51 3.79
N THR A 26 3.70 -1.67 4.71
CA THR A 26 3.57 -2.88 5.54
C THR A 26 3.15 -4.09 4.72
N ALA A 27 2.10 -3.99 3.91
CA ALA A 27 1.65 -5.07 3.03
C ALA A 27 2.70 -5.43 1.97
N TRP A 28 3.39 -4.44 1.41
CA TRP A 28 4.43 -4.67 0.42
C TRP A 28 5.61 -5.45 1.00
N ASN A 29 5.99 -5.19 2.26
CA ASN A 29 7.07 -5.92 2.92
C ASN A 29 6.79 -7.43 3.06
N ILE A 30 5.52 -7.84 3.08
CA ILE A 30 5.10 -9.24 3.19
C ILE A 30 4.48 -9.79 1.90
N GLU A 31 4.64 -9.06 0.79
CA GLU A 31 4.08 -9.41 -0.52
C GLU A 31 2.56 -9.73 -0.47
N ALA A 32 1.81 -8.92 0.27
CA ALA A 32 0.36 -9.06 0.41
C ALA A 32 -0.43 -8.01 -0.35
N ASP A 33 -1.56 -8.43 -0.93
CA ASP A 33 -2.59 -7.51 -1.38
C ASP A 33 -3.17 -6.78 -0.17
N LEU A 34 -3.50 -5.49 -0.34
CA LEU A 34 -4.03 -4.64 0.71
C LEU A 34 -5.41 -4.13 0.35
N TYR A 35 -6.31 -4.21 1.33
CA TYR A 35 -7.69 -3.79 1.21
C TYR A 35 -8.04 -2.83 2.34
N ILE A 36 -8.87 -1.83 2.06
CA ILE A 36 -9.45 -0.92 3.05
C ILE A 36 -10.96 -1.18 3.15
N TYR A 37 -11.52 -1.02 4.36
CA TYR A 37 -12.97 -1.05 4.53
C TYR A 37 -13.56 0.37 4.44
N THR A 38 -14.25 0.65 3.35
CA THR A 38 -14.87 1.94 3.00
C THR A 38 -16.29 1.67 2.51
N ASP A 39 -17.25 2.55 2.85
CA ASP A 39 -18.63 2.48 2.35
C ASP A 39 -19.33 1.11 2.43
N ARG A 40 -19.02 0.35 3.49
CA ARG A 40 -19.54 -0.99 3.79
C ARG A 40 -19.02 -2.13 2.89
N SER A 41 -17.99 -1.89 2.09
CA SER A 41 -17.31 -2.92 1.29
C SER A 41 -15.80 -2.90 1.52
N TRP A 42 -15.14 -4.01 1.15
CA TRP A 42 -13.68 -4.04 1.05
C TRP A 42 -13.27 -3.59 -0.35
N GLN A 43 -12.37 -2.62 -0.41
CA GLN A 43 -11.79 -2.12 -1.66
C GLN A 43 -10.30 -2.40 -1.65
N MET A 44 -9.77 -2.95 -2.73
CA MET A 44 -8.33 -3.11 -2.89
C MET A 44 -7.70 -1.72 -3.07
N VAL A 45 -6.56 -1.49 -2.41
CA VAL A 45 -5.82 -0.23 -2.47
C VAL A 45 -4.38 -0.42 -2.92
N PHE A 46 -3.87 -1.65 -2.89
CA PHE A 46 -2.54 -1.97 -3.37
C PHE A 46 -2.39 -3.46 -3.66
N ALA A 47 -1.69 -3.78 -4.75
CA ALA A 47 -1.30 -5.13 -5.12
C ALA A 47 0.22 -5.16 -5.42
N PRO A 48 1.03 -5.92 -4.66
CA PRO A 48 2.48 -5.92 -4.81
C PRO A 48 2.95 -6.46 -6.17
N TYR A 49 2.18 -7.37 -6.77
CA TYR A 49 2.48 -7.90 -8.10
C TYR A 49 1.80 -7.12 -9.24
N GLY A 50 0.94 -6.15 -8.93
CA GLY A 50 0.42 -5.20 -9.91
C GLY A 50 1.50 -4.23 -10.37
N ASP A 51 1.38 -3.74 -11.60
CA ASP A 51 2.30 -2.74 -12.14
C ASP A 51 2.00 -1.32 -11.59
N ASN A 52 2.75 -0.33 -12.09
CA ASN A 52 2.61 1.06 -11.67
C ASN A 52 1.29 1.69 -12.14
N GLU A 53 0.77 1.29 -13.29
CA GLU A 53 -0.47 1.83 -13.84
C GLU A 53 -1.64 1.37 -12.96
N TYR A 54 -1.76 0.05 -12.75
CA TYR A 54 -2.78 -0.55 -11.90
C TYR A 54 -2.74 0.02 -10.47
N ASN A 55 -1.57 0.04 -9.83
CA ASN A 55 -1.47 0.59 -8.49
C ASN A 55 -1.70 2.11 -8.45
N SER A 56 -1.40 2.86 -9.51
CA SER A 56 -1.71 4.29 -9.54
C SER A 56 -3.22 4.54 -9.65
N GLU A 57 -3.95 3.74 -10.42
CA GLU A 57 -5.41 3.82 -10.49
C GLU A 57 -6.06 3.58 -9.12
N LEU A 58 -5.59 2.56 -8.37
CA LEU A 58 -6.07 2.30 -7.01
C LEU A 58 -5.76 3.44 -6.04
N LEU A 59 -4.64 4.14 -6.24
CA LEU A 59 -4.14 5.17 -5.31
C LEU A 59 -4.62 6.58 -5.63
N GLU A 60 -5.18 6.81 -6.81
CA GLU A 60 -5.56 8.13 -7.30
C GLU A 60 -6.57 8.82 -6.36
N GLU A 61 -7.58 8.09 -5.88
CA GLU A 61 -8.58 8.62 -4.95
C GLU A 61 -8.00 9.04 -3.60
N TYR A 62 -6.83 8.49 -3.23
CA TYR A 62 -6.08 8.83 -2.02
C TYR A 62 -5.03 9.92 -2.26
N GLY A 63 -4.91 10.43 -3.49
CA GLY A 63 -3.96 11.48 -3.86
C GLY A 63 -2.53 11.00 -4.08
N TYR A 64 -2.33 9.70 -4.32
CA TYR A 64 -1.01 9.11 -4.55
C TYR A 64 -0.93 8.41 -5.91
N LYS A 65 0.29 8.20 -6.39
CA LYS A 65 0.57 7.33 -7.54
C LYS A 65 1.86 6.56 -7.33
N MET A 66 2.03 5.47 -8.07
CA MET A 66 3.26 4.68 -8.08
C MET A 66 4.05 4.92 -9.36
N ILE A 67 5.36 5.09 -9.23
CA ILE A 67 6.28 5.25 -10.37
C ILE A 67 7.50 4.37 -10.19
N ASP A 68 8.20 4.08 -11.28
CA ASP A 68 9.55 3.52 -11.20
C ASP A 68 10.53 4.62 -10.76
N GLY A 69 11.24 4.35 -9.67
CA GLY A 69 12.44 5.09 -9.29
C GLY A 69 13.70 4.45 -9.88
N ASP A 70 14.86 4.96 -9.48
CA ASP A 70 16.17 4.50 -9.97
C ASP A 70 16.43 2.99 -9.70
N LYS A 71 15.99 2.48 -8.55
CA LYS A 71 16.17 1.06 -8.16
C LYS A 71 14.90 0.33 -7.78
N TYR A 72 13.91 1.07 -7.29
CA TYR A 72 12.69 0.54 -6.72
C TYR A 72 11.52 1.43 -7.11
N ARG A 73 10.33 0.85 -7.15
CA ARG A 73 9.07 1.59 -7.25
C ARG A 73 8.90 2.53 -6.05
N GLN A 74 8.26 3.67 -6.29
CA GLN A 74 8.10 4.75 -5.32
C GLN A 74 6.66 5.27 -5.31
N ILE A 75 6.18 5.65 -4.13
CA ILE A 75 4.89 6.32 -3.97
C ILE A 75 5.12 7.84 -4.00
N ILE A 76 4.38 8.54 -4.85
CA ILE A 76 4.42 9.99 -5.01
C ILE A 76 3.10 10.59 -4.53
N ASP A 77 3.18 11.63 -3.70
CA ASP A 77 2.04 12.52 -3.43
C ASP A 77 1.77 13.38 -4.68
N ILE A 78 0.58 13.25 -5.27
CA ILE A 78 0.24 13.88 -6.55
C ILE A 78 0.28 15.41 -6.43
N LYS A 79 -0.19 15.96 -5.30
CA LYS A 79 -0.33 17.40 -5.10
C LYS A 79 1.02 18.12 -5.00
N SER A 80 1.95 17.54 -4.26
CA SER A 80 3.27 18.12 -3.99
C SER A 80 4.37 17.59 -4.92
N ASN A 81 4.08 16.51 -5.67
CA ASN A 81 5.02 15.78 -6.51
C ASN A 81 6.27 15.33 -5.74
N LYS A 82 6.11 15.00 -4.45
CA LYS A 82 7.18 14.52 -3.58
C LYS A 82 7.04 13.03 -3.32
N ILE A 83 8.19 12.36 -3.19
CA ILE A 83 8.24 10.96 -2.76
C ILE A 83 7.79 10.88 -1.31
N VAL A 84 6.82 10.00 -1.04
CA VAL A 84 6.43 9.64 0.32
C VAL A 84 7.17 8.38 0.70
N LYS A 85 8.02 8.46 1.73
CA LYS A 85 8.79 7.32 2.23
C LYS A 85 8.43 7.06 3.68
N TYR A 86 8.31 5.79 4.03
CA TYR A 86 8.37 5.34 5.41
C TYR A 86 9.68 4.60 5.64
N ASP A 87 10.20 4.74 6.85
CA ASP A 87 11.35 3.96 7.28
C ASP A 87 10.92 2.50 7.45
N TRP A 88 11.61 1.57 6.79
CA TRP A 88 11.32 0.15 6.89
C TRP A 88 11.52 -0.40 8.30
N SER A 89 12.29 0.27 9.15
CA SER A 89 12.40 -0.06 10.58
C SER A 89 11.14 0.29 11.38
N GLU A 90 10.27 1.16 10.86
CA GLU A 90 8.96 1.50 11.44
C GLU A 90 7.83 0.60 10.93
N VAL A 91 8.12 -0.19 9.89
CA VAL A 91 7.19 -1.16 9.32
C VAL A 91 7.27 -2.44 10.16
N ARG A 92 6.14 -2.85 10.76
CA ARG A 92 6.10 -4.09 11.56
C ARG A 92 6.54 -5.26 10.68
N GLN A 93 7.67 -5.85 11.03
CA GLN A 93 8.05 -7.17 10.54
C GLN A 93 7.13 -8.18 11.22
N LEU A 94 6.23 -8.80 10.45
CA LEU A 94 5.50 -9.97 10.92
C LEU A 94 6.51 -11.12 10.91
N VAL A 95 7.05 -11.42 12.10
CA VAL A 95 7.88 -12.60 12.40
C VAL A 95 7.00 -13.79 12.74
#